data_AF-A0A6S7J2B4-F1
#
_entry.id   AF-A0A6S7J2B4-F1
#
_cell.length_a   1.000
_cell.length_b   1.000
_cell.length_c   1.000
_cell.angle_alpha   90.00
_cell.angle_beta   90.00
_cell.angle_gamma   90.00
#
_symmetry.space_group_name_H-M   'P 1'
#
loop_
_entity.id
_entity.type
_entity.pdbx_description
1 polymer ?
#
loop_
_entity_poly.entity_id
_entity_poly.type
_entity_poly.pdbx_seq_one_letter_code
_entity_poly.pdbx_strand_id
1 'polypeptide(L)'
;MECAKALRLFDSLKIMCFKRREFSNLLTGYVIPAVFNVWKRQQQCLLNSIKDNPICIASDMRVDSPGHSGLFGSGSSLDVDRNIILDTQVVKSTEVKNSNAMELESLKRQLAYLEQSDVNVKKLVTDRHSQVSSYLAQEKPDIEHAYDVWHVAKEYIQTIQEECLKLRNDFSTLKKAISHSKELPPEEPVTLVEKYLDGKQRKPKSDIVAAKHSRFTQLALPGVDEDHCDCSGKCATRRCKCKNELRKCKSACDCKKEACKNV
;
A
#
# COMPACT_ATOMS: atom_id res chain seq x y z
N MET A 1 -4.96 27.77 -23.22
CA MET A 1 -4.99 28.31 -24.60
C MET A 1 -4.68 27.24 -25.66
N GLU A 2 -4.24 26.03 -25.30
CA GLU A 2 -3.83 24.98 -26.25
C GLU A 2 -4.98 24.12 -26.80
N CYS A 3 -6.09 23.94 -26.07
CA CYS A 3 -7.20 23.09 -26.52
C CYS A 3 -7.98 23.63 -27.73
N ALA A 4 -7.91 24.94 -28.04
CA ALA A 4 -8.73 25.56 -29.07
C ALA A 4 -8.38 25.08 -30.49
N LYS A 5 -7.09 24.80 -30.76
CA LYS A 5 -6.65 24.29 -32.08
C LYS A 5 -7.08 22.83 -32.28
N ALA A 6 -6.97 22.01 -31.24
CA ALA A 6 -7.41 20.61 -31.27
C ALA A 6 -8.93 20.49 -31.45
N LEU A 7 -9.71 21.31 -30.73
CA LEU A 7 -11.18 21.32 -30.87
C LEU A 7 -11.63 21.74 -32.28
N ARG A 8 -10.93 22.68 -32.93
CA ARG A 8 -11.23 23.07 -34.33
C ARG A 8 -10.90 21.96 -35.33
N LEU A 9 -9.80 21.24 -35.12
CA LEU A 9 -9.45 20.08 -35.94
C LEU A 9 -10.53 19.01 -35.82
N PHE A 10 -10.96 18.68 -34.60
CA PHE A 10 -12.01 17.68 -34.38
C PHE A 10 -13.35 18.10 -34.97
N ASP A 11 -13.74 19.37 -34.87
CA ASP A 11 -14.95 19.89 -35.52
C ASP A 11 -14.86 19.79 -37.05
N SER A 12 -13.69 20.07 -37.63
CA SER A 12 -13.43 19.91 -39.07
C SER A 12 -13.52 18.46 -39.52
N LEU A 13 -13.10 17.52 -38.67
CA LEU A 13 -13.20 16.07 -38.88
C LEU A 13 -14.57 15.49 -38.50
N LYS A 14 -15.53 16.33 -38.08
CA LYS A 14 -16.86 15.92 -37.57
C LYS A 14 -16.77 14.92 -36.40
N ILE A 15 -15.70 15.00 -35.61
CA ILE A 15 -15.52 14.22 -34.39
C ILE A 15 -16.20 14.96 -33.25
N MET A 16 -17.22 14.34 -32.66
CA MET A 16 -17.96 14.90 -31.54
C MET A 16 -17.03 15.14 -30.34
N CYS A 17 -16.96 16.39 -29.88
CA CYS A 17 -16.18 16.78 -28.72
C CYS A 17 -17.08 17.39 -27.66
N PHE A 18 -17.00 16.88 -26.43
CA PHE A 18 -17.66 17.51 -25.30
C PHE A 18 -16.95 18.82 -24.95
N LYS A 19 -17.70 19.91 -24.86
CA LYS A 19 -17.18 21.12 -24.23
C LYS A 19 -16.89 20.83 -22.76
N ARG A 20 -15.91 21.51 -22.16
CA ARG A 20 -15.59 21.37 -20.74
C ARG A 20 -16.84 21.43 -19.84
N ARG A 21 -17.75 22.36 -20.13
CA ARG A 21 -19.02 22.51 -19.39
C ARG A 21 -19.94 21.29 -19.54
N GLU A 22 -20.10 20.77 -20.75
CA GLU A 22 -20.93 19.58 -21.01
C GLU A 22 -20.34 18.35 -20.32
N PHE A 23 -19.02 18.17 -20.41
CA PHE A 23 -18.29 17.11 -19.71
C PHE A 23 -18.45 17.22 -18.19
N SER A 24 -18.26 18.41 -17.61
CA SER A 24 -18.49 18.63 -16.18
C SER A 24 -19.93 18.36 -15.77
N ASN A 25 -20.92 18.76 -16.57
CA ASN A 25 -22.32 18.46 -16.30
C ASN A 25 -22.61 16.95 -16.34
N LEU A 26 -22.02 16.22 -17.30
CA LEU A 26 -22.15 14.77 -17.39
C LEU A 26 -21.51 14.08 -16.18
N LEU A 27 -20.30 14.50 -15.79
CA LEU A 27 -19.62 13.96 -14.62
C LEU A 27 -20.43 14.20 -13.34
N THR A 28 -20.81 15.45 -13.07
CA THR A 28 -21.52 15.82 -11.84
C THR A 28 -22.94 15.25 -11.81
N GLY A 29 -23.63 15.21 -12.94
CA GLY A 29 -25.03 14.77 -13.01
C GLY A 29 -25.21 13.25 -13.01
N TYR A 30 -24.27 12.50 -13.60
CA TYR A 30 -24.47 11.06 -13.84
C TYR A 30 -23.31 10.20 -13.33
N VAL A 31 -22.07 10.51 -13.73
CA VAL A 31 -20.93 9.61 -13.47
C VAL A 31 -20.55 9.58 -11.99
N ILE A 32 -20.35 10.75 -11.38
CA ILE A 32 -19.95 10.86 -9.97
C ILE A 32 -21.02 10.26 -9.04
N PRO A 33 -22.33 10.58 -9.19
CA PRO A 33 -23.37 9.95 -8.38
C PRO A 33 -23.41 8.42 -8.55
N ALA A 34 -23.27 7.91 -9.77
CA ALA A 34 -23.29 6.47 -10.02
C ALA A 34 -22.12 5.75 -9.32
N VAL A 35 -20.89 6.28 -9.46
CA VAL A 35 -19.71 5.75 -8.78
C VAL A 35 -19.86 5.83 -7.27
N PHE A 36 -20.32 6.97 -6.75
CA PHE A 36 -20.51 7.17 -5.32
C PHE A 36 -21.55 6.23 -4.72
N ASN A 37 -22.64 5.95 -5.44
CA ASN A 37 -23.66 5.01 -4.99
C ASN A 37 -23.12 3.57 -4.91
N VAL A 38 -22.32 3.15 -5.89
CA VAL A 38 -21.67 1.83 -5.86
C VAL A 38 -20.69 1.76 -4.69
N TRP A 39 -19.85 2.78 -4.52
CA TRP A 39 -18.91 2.88 -3.40
C TRP A 39 -19.64 2.80 -2.06
N LYS A 40 -20.65 3.65 -1.82
CA LYS A 40 -21.39 3.67 -0.56
C LYS A 40 -22.04 2.33 -0.25
N ARG A 41 -22.65 1.68 -1.24
CA ARG A 41 -23.25 0.35 -1.07
C ARG A 41 -22.20 -0.69 -0.67
N GLN A 42 -21.07 -0.73 -1.36
CA GLN A 42 -19.99 -1.68 -1.05
C GLN A 42 -19.38 -1.39 0.32
N GLN A 43 -19.12 -0.13 0.63
CA GLN A 43 -18.59 0.34 1.92
C GLN A 43 -19.52 -0.09 3.06
N GLN A 44 -20.83 0.09 2.93
CA GLN A 44 -21.80 -0.34 3.95
C GLN A 44 -21.82 -1.87 4.14
N CYS A 45 -21.77 -2.64 3.05
CA CYS A 45 -21.67 -4.10 3.15
C CYS A 45 -20.40 -4.54 3.89
N LEU A 46 -19.26 -3.90 3.60
CA LEU A 46 -17.99 -4.17 4.26
C LEU A 46 -18.05 -3.82 5.74
N LEU A 47 -18.51 -2.62 6.10
CA LEU A 47 -18.62 -2.17 7.49
C LEU A 47 -19.51 -3.11 8.30
N ASN A 48 -20.67 -3.51 7.75
CA ASN A 48 -21.56 -4.48 8.40
C ASN A 48 -20.90 -5.84 8.65
N SER A 49 -19.97 -6.27 7.79
CA SER A 49 -19.27 -7.56 7.96
C SER A 49 -18.21 -7.56 9.06
N ILE A 50 -17.84 -6.39 9.59
CA ILE A 50 -16.74 -6.24 10.56
C ILE A 50 -17.18 -5.68 11.92
N LYS A 51 -18.46 -5.31 12.11
CA LYS A 51 -18.98 -4.70 13.35
C LYS A 51 -18.69 -5.50 14.61
N ASP A 52 -18.84 -6.82 14.53
CA ASP A 52 -18.79 -7.68 15.71
C ASP A 52 -17.38 -7.95 16.25
N ASN A 53 -16.34 -7.60 15.49
CA ASN A 53 -14.96 -7.94 15.82
C ASN A 53 -14.10 -6.69 15.93
N PRO A 54 -13.29 -6.56 17.01
CA PRO A 54 -12.29 -5.51 17.08
C PRO A 54 -11.26 -5.66 15.96
N ILE A 55 -11.02 -4.60 15.19
CA ILE A 55 -10.12 -4.63 14.04
C ILE A 55 -8.84 -3.82 14.26
N CYS A 56 -7.79 -4.18 13.50
CA CYS A 56 -6.57 -3.39 13.35
C CYS A 56 -6.66 -2.58 12.06
N ILE A 57 -6.48 -1.26 12.17
CA ILE A 57 -6.48 -0.36 11.02
C ILE A 57 -5.11 0.27 10.82
N ALA A 58 -4.75 0.53 9.56
CA ALA A 58 -3.66 1.41 9.19
C ALA A 58 -4.22 2.66 8.52
N SER A 59 -3.62 3.81 8.79
CA SER A 59 -4.01 5.07 8.15
C SER A 59 -2.79 5.82 7.64
N ASP A 60 -2.88 6.27 6.39
CA ASP A 60 -1.89 7.14 5.74
C ASP A 60 -2.61 8.26 4.97
N MET A 61 -2.01 9.44 4.92
CA MET A 61 -2.48 10.57 4.12
C MET A 61 -1.48 10.97 3.04
N ARG A 62 -1.99 11.06 1.81
CA ARG A 62 -1.25 11.58 0.65
C ARG A 62 -1.67 13.01 0.38
N VAL A 63 -0.73 13.86 -0.01
CA VAL A 63 -0.96 15.28 -0.35
C VAL A 63 -0.53 15.53 -1.79
N ASP A 64 -1.25 16.40 -2.49
CA ASP A 64 -1.05 16.72 -3.91
C ASP A 64 0.27 17.43 -4.24
N SER A 65 0.88 18.12 -3.27
CA SER A 65 2.19 18.74 -3.43
C SER A 65 3.09 18.57 -2.19
N PRO A 66 4.42 18.52 -2.38
CA PRO A 66 5.37 18.47 -1.26
C PRO A 66 5.38 19.76 -0.44
N GLY A 67 5.69 19.63 0.85
CA GLY A 67 5.88 20.77 1.76
C GLY A 67 4.56 21.46 2.17
N HIS A 68 4.66 22.71 2.61
CA HIS A 68 3.52 23.41 3.21
C HIS A 68 2.46 23.90 2.21
N SER A 69 2.65 23.66 0.91
CA SER A 69 1.81 24.15 -0.18
C SER A 69 0.69 23.21 -0.63
N GLY A 70 0.50 22.08 0.07
CA GLY A 70 -0.59 21.14 -0.20
C GLY A 70 -1.97 21.81 -0.26
N LEU A 71 -2.72 21.58 -1.34
CA LEU A 71 -4.10 22.08 -1.47
C LEU A 71 -5.11 21.00 -1.11
N PHE A 72 -4.89 19.78 -1.60
CA PHE A 72 -5.76 18.63 -1.33
C PHE A 72 -4.95 17.47 -0.78
N GLY A 73 -5.53 16.79 0.21
CA GLY A 73 -4.99 15.58 0.79
C GLY A 73 -6.07 14.52 0.89
N SER A 74 -5.71 13.27 0.61
CA SER A 74 -6.59 12.12 0.75
C SER A 74 -5.98 11.15 1.74
N GLY A 75 -6.63 11.00 2.89
CA GLY A 75 -6.30 9.96 3.85
C GLY A 75 -7.15 8.73 3.64
N SER A 76 -6.56 7.55 3.75
CA SER A 76 -7.31 6.27 3.67
C SER A 76 -7.08 5.42 4.89
N SER A 77 -8.14 4.78 5.39
CA SER A 77 -8.07 3.78 6.43
C SER A 77 -8.18 2.38 5.82
N LEU A 78 -7.28 1.50 6.22
CA LEU A 78 -7.12 0.14 5.72
C LEU A 78 -7.35 -0.84 6.86
N ASP A 79 -8.23 -1.83 6.70
CA ASP A 79 -8.24 -3.02 7.55
C ASP A 79 -6.98 -3.84 7.23
N VAL A 80 -6.07 -3.94 8.21
CA VAL A 80 -4.75 -4.56 8.02
C VAL A 80 -4.85 -6.06 7.77
N ASP A 81 -5.83 -6.72 8.39
CA ASP A 81 -5.98 -8.17 8.32
C ASP A 81 -6.65 -8.59 7.00
N ARG A 82 -7.66 -7.82 6.56
CA ARG A 82 -8.40 -8.09 5.32
C ARG A 82 -7.77 -7.45 4.08
N ASN A 83 -6.87 -6.48 4.27
CA ASN A 83 -6.25 -5.69 3.21
C ASN A 83 -7.30 -4.97 2.33
N ILE A 84 -8.30 -4.35 2.97
CA ILE A 84 -9.40 -3.63 2.32
C ILE A 84 -9.49 -2.21 2.86
N ILE A 85 -9.65 -1.24 1.95
CA ILE A 85 -9.88 0.15 2.33
C ILE A 85 -11.29 0.28 2.92
N LEU A 86 -11.37 0.75 4.16
CA LEU A 86 -12.62 0.97 4.86
C LEU A 86 -13.20 2.35 4.54
N ASP A 87 -12.34 3.36 4.44
CA ASP A 87 -12.77 4.72 4.21
C ASP A 87 -11.66 5.59 3.58
N THR A 88 -12.07 6.61 2.83
CA THR A 88 -11.17 7.59 2.23
C THR A 88 -11.73 9.00 2.44
N GLN A 89 -10.98 9.84 3.16
CA GLN A 89 -11.36 11.21 3.50
C GLN A 89 -10.50 12.20 2.70
N VAL A 90 -11.17 13.04 1.91
CA VAL A 90 -10.53 14.14 1.21
C VAL A 90 -10.65 15.39 2.07
N VAL A 91 -9.52 16.04 2.34
CA VAL A 91 -9.44 17.30 3.07
C VAL A 91 -8.82 18.33 2.13
N LYS A 92 -9.34 19.55 2.16
CA LYS A 92 -8.69 20.70 1.53
C LYS A 92 -7.94 21.51 2.60
N SER A 93 -6.76 22.03 2.28
CA SER A 93 -5.96 22.81 3.24
C SER A 93 -6.65 24.07 3.75
N THR A 94 -7.64 24.61 3.02
CA THR A 94 -8.47 25.74 3.46
C THR A 94 -9.49 25.37 4.53
N GLU A 95 -9.76 24.08 4.75
CA GLU A 95 -10.63 23.60 5.84
C GLU A 95 -9.87 23.51 7.18
N VAL A 96 -8.54 23.56 7.14
CA VAL A 96 -7.66 23.42 8.29
C VAL A 96 -6.67 24.58 8.35
N LYS A 97 -5.82 24.62 9.39
CA LYS A 97 -4.85 25.71 9.58
C LYS A 97 -3.75 25.70 8.52
N ASN A 98 -3.29 24.52 8.13
CA ASN A 98 -2.22 24.31 7.14
C ASN A 98 -2.23 22.86 6.65
N SER A 99 -1.40 22.58 5.65
CA SER A 99 -1.25 21.24 5.06
C SER A 99 -0.78 20.16 6.05
N ASN A 100 0.02 20.51 7.06
CA ASN A 100 0.43 19.56 8.09
C ASN A 100 -0.75 19.11 8.97
N ALA A 101 -1.69 20.01 9.24
CA ALA A 101 -2.88 19.70 10.04
C ALA A 101 -3.90 18.81 9.29
N MET A 102 -3.76 18.65 7.98
CA MET A 102 -4.68 17.84 7.18
C MET A 102 -4.63 16.37 7.55
N GLU A 103 -3.47 15.85 7.95
CA GLU A 103 -3.30 14.43 8.28
C GLU A 103 -4.07 14.08 9.54
N LEU A 104 -3.91 14.90 10.58
CA LEU A 104 -4.67 14.76 11.82
C LEU A 104 -6.18 14.91 11.57
N GLU A 105 -6.58 15.90 10.76
CA GLU A 105 -7.98 16.11 10.44
C GLU A 105 -8.58 14.94 9.65
N SER A 106 -7.84 14.39 8.70
CA SER A 106 -8.25 13.22 7.94
C SER A 106 -8.46 12.02 8.86
N LEU A 107 -7.50 11.76 9.77
CA LEU A 107 -7.60 10.67 10.75
C LEU A 107 -8.81 10.84 11.68
N LYS A 108 -9.07 12.06 12.16
CA LYS A 108 -10.26 12.35 12.98
C LYS A 108 -11.56 12.03 12.26
N ARG A 109 -11.67 12.43 10.98
CA ARG A 109 -12.86 12.13 10.15
C ARG A 109 -13.04 10.63 9.94
N GLN A 110 -11.96 9.91 9.68
CA GLN A 110 -11.99 8.45 9.50
C GLN A 110 -12.42 7.73 10.78
N LEU A 111 -11.83 8.07 11.92
CA LEU A 111 -12.19 7.46 13.21
C LEU A 111 -13.65 7.77 13.56
N ALA A 112 -14.08 9.02 13.40
CA ALA A 112 -15.48 9.40 13.61
C ALA A 112 -16.44 8.64 12.69
N TYR A 113 -16.06 8.42 11.42
CA TYR A 113 -16.86 7.66 10.47
C TYR A 113 -16.97 6.16 10.85
N LEU A 114 -15.88 5.55 11.30
CA LEU A 114 -15.86 4.16 11.77
C LEU A 114 -16.69 4.00 13.05
N GLU A 115 -16.58 4.94 13.99
CA GLU A 115 -17.37 4.96 15.23
C GLU A 115 -18.87 5.12 14.96
N GLN A 116 -19.26 6.04 14.07
CA GLN A 116 -20.65 6.19 13.63
C GLN A 116 -21.18 4.95 12.91
N SER A 117 -20.28 4.15 12.35
CA SER A 117 -20.60 2.90 11.67
C SER A 117 -20.55 1.69 12.60
N ASP A 118 -20.42 1.89 13.92
CA ASP A 118 -20.38 0.83 14.95
C ASP A 118 -19.22 -0.16 14.73
N VAL A 119 -18.07 0.35 14.27
CA VAL A 119 -16.85 -0.44 14.09
C VAL A 119 -15.93 -0.23 15.29
N ASN A 120 -15.56 -1.32 15.96
CA ASN A 120 -14.62 -1.29 17.08
C ASN A 120 -13.17 -1.32 16.57
N VAL A 121 -12.47 -0.18 16.66
CA VAL A 121 -11.06 -0.08 16.31
C VAL A 121 -10.21 -0.40 17.54
N LYS A 122 -9.56 -1.57 17.54
CA LYS A 122 -8.68 -1.98 18.64
C LYS A 122 -7.29 -1.37 18.53
N LYS A 123 -6.75 -1.34 17.30
CA LYS A 123 -5.38 -0.94 17.03
C LYS A 123 -5.31 -0.07 15.81
N LEU A 124 -4.50 0.97 15.88
CA LEU A 124 -4.24 1.91 14.79
C LEU A 124 -2.73 1.98 14.50
N VAL A 125 -2.38 1.82 13.23
CA VAL A 125 -1.02 1.97 12.71
C VAL A 125 -0.92 3.24 11.87
N THR A 126 0.00 4.14 12.21
CA THR A 126 0.23 5.39 11.44
C THR A 126 1.71 5.69 11.29
N ASP A 127 2.02 6.72 10.51
CA ASP A 127 3.34 7.35 10.47
C ASP A 127 3.71 8.02 11.80
N ARG A 128 4.99 8.35 11.92
CA ARG A 128 5.54 9.12 13.03
C ARG A 128 5.16 10.60 12.93
N HIS A 129 3.89 10.90 13.19
CA HIS A 129 3.40 12.28 13.26
C HIS A 129 3.03 12.67 14.70
N SER A 130 3.75 13.63 15.26
CA SER A 130 3.61 14.04 16.67
C SER A 130 2.21 14.54 17.04
N GLN A 131 1.49 15.18 16.11
CA GLN A 131 0.13 15.65 16.34
C GLN A 131 -0.86 14.48 16.43
N VAL A 132 -0.68 13.45 15.59
CA VAL A 132 -1.47 12.21 15.63
C VAL A 132 -1.23 11.48 16.95
N SER A 133 0.03 11.28 17.35
CA SER A 133 0.35 10.60 18.60
C SER A 133 -0.23 11.34 19.82
N SER A 134 -0.12 12.67 19.84
CA SER A 134 -0.69 13.49 20.92
C SER A 134 -2.22 13.38 20.98
N TYR A 135 -2.89 13.40 19.83
CA TYR A 135 -4.34 13.26 19.76
C TYR A 135 -4.81 11.89 20.25
N LEU A 136 -4.16 10.80 19.82
CA LEU A 136 -4.54 9.45 20.25
C LEU A 136 -4.36 9.27 21.77
N ALA A 137 -3.25 9.78 22.32
CA ALA A 137 -3.00 9.70 23.75
C ALA A 137 -4.02 10.49 24.60
N GLN A 138 -4.55 11.60 24.08
CA GLN A 138 -5.47 12.48 24.82
C GLN A 138 -6.95 12.11 24.62
N GLU A 139 -7.34 11.81 23.39
CA GLU A 139 -8.76 11.72 22.99
C GLU A 139 -9.20 10.28 22.71
N LYS A 140 -8.27 9.36 22.43
CA LYS A 140 -8.55 7.96 22.06
C LYS A 140 -7.62 6.96 22.78
N PRO A 141 -7.49 7.02 24.13
CA PRO A 141 -6.54 6.19 24.88
C PRO A 141 -6.84 4.69 24.82
N ASP A 142 -8.07 4.31 24.49
CA ASP A 142 -8.48 2.90 24.37
C ASP A 142 -7.96 2.22 23.09
N ILE A 143 -7.52 3.00 22.10
CA ILE A 143 -6.97 2.49 20.83
C ILE A 143 -5.47 2.25 21.01
N GLU A 144 -5.02 1.02 20.81
CA GLU A 144 -3.60 0.70 20.78
C GLU A 144 -2.93 1.38 19.56
N HIS A 145 -1.98 2.29 19.80
CA HIS A 145 -1.25 2.97 18.72
C HIS A 145 0.10 2.30 18.43
N ALA A 146 0.38 2.05 17.16
CA ALA A 146 1.68 1.59 16.69
C ALA A 146 2.17 2.42 15.49
N TYR A 147 3.48 2.47 15.31
CA TYR A 147 4.09 3.13 14.15
C TYR A 147 4.30 2.17 12.98
N ASP A 148 4.15 2.66 11.75
CA ASP A 148 4.52 1.91 10.57
C ASP A 148 6.03 1.62 10.55
N VAL A 149 6.37 0.33 10.58
CA VAL A 149 7.74 -0.16 10.53
C VAL A 149 8.42 0.12 9.19
N TRP A 150 7.67 0.30 8.11
CA TRP A 150 8.23 0.62 6.80
C TRP A 150 8.99 1.95 6.84
N HIS A 151 8.45 2.96 7.50
CA HIS A 151 9.11 4.25 7.66
C HIS A 151 10.44 4.11 8.41
N VAL A 152 10.46 3.29 9.48
CA VAL A 152 11.69 3.00 10.23
C VAL A 152 12.73 2.31 9.35
N ALA A 153 12.34 1.26 8.63
CA ALA A 153 13.25 0.53 7.76
C ALA A 153 13.79 1.42 6.62
N LYS A 154 12.95 2.28 6.06
CA LYS A 154 13.31 3.22 5.00
C LYS A 154 14.36 4.23 5.49
N GLU A 155 14.16 4.82 6.67
CA GLU A 155 15.13 5.74 7.28
C GLU A 155 16.51 5.08 7.39
N TYR A 156 16.59 3.86 7.94
CA TYR A 156 17.86 3.13 8.06
C TYR A 156 18.53 2.85 6.70
N ILE A 157 17.74 2.43 5.70
CA ILE A 157 18.27 2.17 4.35
C ILE A 157 18.85 3.46 3.76
N GLN A 158 18.18 4.60 3.95
CA GLN A 158 18.66 5.90 3.46
C GLN A 158 19.97 6.30 4.16
N THR A 159 20.05 6.16 5.49
CA THR A 159 21.28 6.45 6.24
C THR A 159 22.47 5.62 5.74
N ILE A 160 22.28 4.31 5.57
CA ILE A 160 23.33 3.42 5.05
C ILE A 160 23.75 3.85 3.64
N GLN A 161 22.81 4.21 2.78
CA GLN A 161 23.11 4.68 1.43
C GLN A 161 23.91 5.97 1.43
N GLU A 162 23.54 6.94 2.26
CA GLU A 162 24.27 8.21 2.40
C GLU A 162 25.70 7.98 2.89
N GLU A 163 25.88 7.09 3.86
CA GLU A 163 27.19 6.76 4.39
C GLU A 163 28.06 6.01 3.36
N CYS A 164 27.48 5.07 2.62
CA CYS A 164 28.16 4.42 1.51
C CYS A 164 28.59 5.42 0.42
N LEU A 165 27.77 6.44 0.13
CA LEU A 165 28.09 7.49 -0.83
C LEU A 165 29.22 8.41 -0.32
N LYS A 166 29.22 8.77 0.96
CA LYS A 166 30.31 9.51 1.59
C LYS A 166 31.62 8.73 1.50
N LEU A 167 31.61 7.48 1.93
CA LEU A 167 32.78 6.59 1.86
C LEU A 167 33.27 6.41 0.41
N ARG A 168 32.37 6.32 -0.57
CA ARG A 168 32.75 6.27 -1.99
C ARG A 168 33.47 7.54 -2.46
N ASN A 169 33.04 8.71 -1.99
CA ASN A 169 33.68 9.98 -2.34
C ASN A 169 35.04 10.13 -1.66
N ASP A 170 35.11 9.83 -0.36
CA ASP A 170 36.33 9.96 0.45
C ASP A 170 37.39 8.93 0.04
N PHE A 171 36.94 7.71 -0.29
CA PHE A 171 37.77 6.59 -0.73
C PHE A 171 37.48 6.19 -2.18
N SER A 172 37.67 7.14 -3.10
CA SER A 172 37.40 6.98 -4.54
C SER A 172 38.18 5.86 -5.25
N THR A 173 39.18 5.28 -4.60
CA THR A 173 39.98 4.16 -5.14
C THR A 173 40.01 2.99 -4.17
N LEU A 174 40.01 1.77 -4.71
CA LEU A 174 40.08 0.53 -3.92
C LEU A 174 41.26 0.51 -2.94
N LYS A 175 42.41 1.10 -3.32
CA LYS A 175 43.59 1.18 -2.44
C LYS A 175 43.34 2.01 -1.18
N LYS A 176 42.69 3.18 -1.32
CA LYS A 176 42.35 4.06 -0.19
C LYS A 176 41.27 3.44 0.70
N ALA A 177 40.31 2.72 0.11
CA ALA A 177 39.28 2.02 0.87
C ALA A 177 39.88 0.86 1.71
N ILE A 178 40.81 0.09 1.13
CA ILE A 178 41.50 -1.02 1.83
C ILE A 178 42.40 -0.51 2.97
N SER A 179 43.06 0.64 2.81
CA SER A 179 43.84 1.22 3.91
C SER A 179 42.93 1.65 5.06
N HIS A 180 41.82 2.32 4.75
CA HIS A 180 40.86 2.78 5.76
C HIS A 180 40.15 1.63 6.48
N SER A 181 39.77 0.56 5.77
CA SER A 181 39.12 -0.61 6.39
C SER A 181 40.02 -1.36 7.38
N LYS A 182 41.34 -1.16 7.31
CA LYS A 182 42.30 -1.72 8.27
C LYS A 182 42.46 -0.85 9.51
N GLU A 183 42.07 0.42 9.44
CA GLU A 183 42.16 1.41 10.55
C GLU A 183 40.88 1.43 11.40
N LEU A 184 39.74 1.02 10.84
CA LEU A 184 38.52 0.74 11.61
C LEU A 184 38.71 -0.57 12.40
N PRO A 185 38.76 -0.55 13.74
CA PRO A 185 38.64 -1.79 14.49
C PRO A 185 37.28 -2.42 14.19
N PRO A 186 37.16 -3.76 14.19
CA PRO A 186 35.85 -4.40 14.17
C PRO A 186 35.18 -4.12 15.51
N GLU A 187 34.46 -3.01 15.64
CA GLU A 187 33.42 -2.91 16.65
C GLU A 187 32.25 -3.76 16.17
N GLU A 188 32.27 -5.03 16.55
CA GLU A 188 31.07 -5.82 16.60
C GLU A 188 30.29 -5.32 17.82
N PRO A 189 29.20 -4.54 17.67
CA PRO A 189 28.34 -4.31 18.81
C PRO A 189 27.89 -5.70 19.27
N VAL A 190 28.07 -6.04 20.55
CA VAL A 190 27.41 -7.23 21.14
C VAL A 190 25.93 -7.06 20.84
N THR A 191 25.47 -7.84 19.86
CA THR A 191 24.57 -7.29 18.85
C THR A 191 23.21 -7.06 19.45
N LEU A 192 22.57 -5.95 19.11
CA LEU A 192 21.14 -5.74 19.36
C LEU A 192 20.31 -6.94 18.85
N VAL A 193 20.84 -7.63 17.83
CA VAL A 193 20.35 -8.88 17.27
C VAL A 193 20.48 -10.05 18.26
N GLU A 194 21.61 -10.27 18.91
CA GLU A 194 21.74 -11.27 19.99
C GLU A 194 20.78 -10.97 21.14
N LYS A 195 20.67 -9.71 21.59
CA LYS A 195 19.66 -9.31 22.58
C LYS A 195 18.22 -9.53 22.10
N TYR A 196 17.95 -9.33 20.81
CA TYR A 196 16.62 -9.53 20.22
C TYR A 196 16.28 -11.01 19.99
N LEU A 197 17.29 -11.83 19.71
CA LEU A 197 17.20 -13.27 19.46
C LEU A 197 17.29 -14.10 20.74
N ASP A 198 17.74 -13.51 21.86
CA ASP A 198 17.75 -14.15 23.16
C ASP A 198 16.33 -14.63 23.53
N GLY A 199 16.20 -15.91 23.83
CA GLY A 199 14.92 -16.58 24.10
C GLY A 199 13.97 -16.77 22.90
N LYS A 200 14.29 -16.31 21.69
CA LYS A 200 13.44 -16.48 20.50
C LYS A 200 13.99 -17.57 19.58
N GLN A 201 13.27 -18.70 19.48
CA GLN A 201 13.60 -19.72 18.48
C GLN A 201 13.42 -19.17 17.06
N ARG A 202 14.49 -19.24 16.26
CA ARG A 202 14.47 -18.88 14.85
C ARG A 202 13.63 -19.91 14.09
N LYS A 203 12.47 -19.50 13.55
CA LYS A 203 11.72 -20.38 12.64
C LYS A 203 12.61 -20.77 11.46
N PRO A 204 12.65 -22.04 11.05
CA PRO A 204 13.50 -22.46 9.95
C PRO A 204 13.08 -21.76 8.65
N LYS A 205 14.07 -21.54 7.78
CA LYS A 205 13.89 -20.76 6.55
C LYS A 205 12.82 -21.37 5.63
N SER A 206 12.66 -22.70 5.66
CA SER A 206 11.58 -23.44 4.99
C SER A 206 10.20 -22.91 5.39
N ASP A 207 9.98 -22.69 6.68
CA ASP A 207 8.68 -22.33 7.24
C ASP A 207 8.36 -20.87 6.97
N ILE A 208 9.38 -19.99 7.02
CA ILE A 208 9.25 -18.58 6.65
C ILE A 208 8.91 -18.44 5.15
N VAL A 209 9.54 -19.25 4.30
CA VAL A 209 9.30 -19.24 2.85
C VAL A 209 7.95 -19.88 2.52
N ALA A 210 7.56 -20.94 3.22
CA ALA A 210 6.24 -21.56 3.09
C ALA A 210 5.11 -20.62 3.56
N ALA A 211 5.35 -19.83 4.61
CA ALA A 211 4.39 -18.84 5.11
C ALA A 211 4.34 -17.55 4.27
N LYS A 212 5.28 -17.34 3.35
CA LYS A 212 5.27 -16.21 2.41
C LYS A 212 4.27 -16.48 1.28
N HIS A 213 2.98 -16.31 1.57
CA HIS A 213 2.03 -15.99 0.53
C HIS A 213 2.23 -14.52 0.10
N SER A 214 2.26 -14.26 -1.20
CA SER A 214 2.22 -12.88 -1.69
C SER A 214 0.90 -12.26 -1.22
N ARG A 215 0.98 -11.20 -0.40
CA ARG A 215 -0.19 -10.46 0.13
C ARG A 215 -0.98 -9.72 -0.96
N PHE A 216 -0.47 -9.71 -2.20
CA PHE A 216 -1.09 -9.07 -3.36
C PHE A 216 -1.75 -10.06 -4.33
N THR A 217 -1.82 -11.35 -3.99
CA THR A 217 -2.35 -12.38 -4.92
C THR A 217 -3.83 -12.70 -4.73
N GLN A 218 -4.46 -12.28 -3.63
CA GLN A 218 -5.92 -12.38 -3.48
C GLN A 218 -6.57 -11.09 -3.98
N LEU A 219 -7.40 -11.23 -5.02
CA LEU A 219 -8.29 -10.18 -5.48
C LEU A 219 -9.23 -9.76 -4.33
N ALA A 220 -9.44 -8.45 -4.17
CA ALA A 220 -10.31 -7.87 -3.13
C ALA A 220 -11.82 -8.16 -3.33
N LEU A 221 -12.17 -8.96 -4.33
CA LEU A 221 -13.53 -9.42 -4.61
C LEU A 221 -13.53 -10.95 -4.64
N PRO A 222 -14.61 -11.62 -4.17
CA PRO A 222 -14.73 -13.07 -4.32
C PRO A 222 -14.72 -13.41 -5.81
N GLY A 223 -13.57 -13.87 -6.29
CA GLY A 223 -13.46 -14.48 -7.59
C GLY A 223 -14.30 -15.75 -7.58
N VAL A 224 -15.05 -15.97 -8.66
CA VAL A 224 -15.68 -17.26 -8.94
C VAL A 224 -14.60 -18.34 -8.79
N ASP A 225 -14.91 -19.45 -8.12
CA ASP A 225 -14.00 -20.58 -7.92
C ASP A 225 -13.42 -21.04 -9.27
N GLU A 226 -12.26 -20.50 -9.64
CA GLU A 226 -11.52 -20.89 -10.83
C GLU A 226 -10.44 -21.87 -10.40
N ASP A 227 -10.63 -23.15 -10.73
CA ASP A 227 -9.67 -24.23 -10.53
C ASP A 227 -8.29 -23.86 -11.14
N HIS A 228 -7.30 -23.60 -10.28
CA HIS A 228 -5.94 -23.22 -10.67
C HIS A 228 -5.07 -24.45 -11.04
N CYS A 229 -4.07 -24.25 -11.92
CA CYS A 229 -3.06 -25.29 -12.24
C CYS A 229 -2.02 -25.43 -11.12
N ASP A 230 -1.80 -26.64 -10.61
CA ASP A 230 -0.68 -26.97 -9.70
C ASP A 230 0.72 -26.83 -10.34
N CYS A 231 0.77 -26.63 -11.66
CA CYS A 231 1.99 -26.39 -12.38
C CYS A 231 2.45 -24.94 -12.18
N SER A 232 3.16 -24.66 -11.08
CA SER A 232 3.78 -23.37 -10.71
C SER A 232 4.90 -22.89 -11.66
N GLY A 233 4.68 -22.97 -12.98
CA GLY A 233 5.55 -22.44 -14.03
C GLY A 233 6.78 -23.29 -14.37
N LYS A 234 6.90 -24.51 -13.84
CA LYS A 234 8.14 -25.32 -13.92
C LYS A 234 8.11 -26.50 -14.92
N CYS A 235 7.29 -26.44 -15.98
CA CYS A 235 7.40 -27.43 -17.06
C CYS A 235 8.66 -27.15 -17.87
N ALA A 236 9.69 -27.97 -17.65
CA ALA A 236 11.07 -27.70 -18.07
C ALA A 236 11.35 -27.90 -19.58
N THR A 237 10.38 -28.28 -20.43
CA THR A 237 10.73 -28.73 -21.80
C THR A 237 9.89 -28.23 -22.98
N ARG A 238 8.93 -27.32 -22.84
CA ARG A 238 8.38 -26.50 -23.97
C ARG A 238 7.44 -25.44 -23.41
N ARG A 239 7.47 -24.21 -23.96
CA ARG A 239 6.60 -23.08 -23.54
C ARG A 239 5.12 -23.50 -23.55
N CYS A 240 4.52 -23.72 -22.36
CA CYS A 240 3.09 -23.98 -22.19
C CYS A 240 2.31 -22.70 -22.60
N LYS A 241 1.42 -22.77 -23.59
CA LYS A 241 0.53 -21.66 -23.98
C LYS A 241 -0.53 -21.33 -22.90
N CYS A 242 -0.60 -22.16 -21.88
CA CYS A 242 -1.47 -22.15 -20.71
C CYS A 242 -1.42 -20.84 -19.90
N LYS A 243 -0.31 -20.10 -20.01
CA LYS A 243 -0.09 -18.84 -19.29
C LYS A 243 -0.92 -17.66 -19.84
N ASN A 244 -1.43 -17.75 -21.06
CA ASN A 244 -2.04 -16.60 -21.76
C ASN A 244 -3.57 -16.60 -21.83
N GLU A 245 -4.26 -17.69 -21.46
CA GLU A 245 -5.71 -17.79 -21.75
C GLU A 245 -6.60 -18.27 -20.59
N LEU A 246 -6.10 -18.47 -19.36
CA LEU A 246 -6.91 -18.95 -18.23
C LEU A 246 -7.77 -20.21 -18.58
N ARG A 247 -7.28 -21.08 -19.48
CA ARG A 247 -8.00 -22.30 -19.88
C ARG A 247 -7.41 -23.54 -19.23
N LYS A 248 -8.28 -24.44 -18.75
CA LYS A 248 -7.95 -25.74 -18.13
C LYS A 248 -7.22 -26.67 -19.11
N CYS A 249 -6.09 -27.29 -18.71
CA CYS A 249 -5.46 -28.35 -19.50
C CYS A 249 -6.30 -29.63 -19.38
N LYS A 250 -7.01 -30.02 -20.45
CA LYS A 250 -7.57 -31.38 -20.58
C LYS A 250 -6.48 -32.37 -21.01
N SER A 251 -6.80 -33.67 -20.99
CA SER A 251 -5.92 -34.83 -21.28
C SER A 251 -5.10 -34.79 -22.60
N ALA A 252 -5.23 -33.76 -23.42
CA ALA A 252 -4.42 -33.46 -24.59
C ALA A 252 -3.20 -32.56 -24.30
N CYS A 253 -2.90 -32.30 -23.03
CA CYS A 253 -1.72 -31.56 -22.59
C CYS A 253 -0.48 -32.47 -22.75
N ASP A 254 0.51 -32.10 -23.59
CA ASP A 254 1.76 -32.86 -23.82
C ASP A 254 2.62 -33.06 -22.54
N CYS A 255 2.19 -32.51 -21.41
CA CYS A 255 2.79 -32.70 -20.10
C CYS A 255 2.53 -34.13 -19.61
N LYS A 256 3.37 -35.08 -20.01
CA LYS A 256 3.38 -36.43 -19.44
C LYS A 256 3.52 -36.35 -17.91
N LYS A 257 2.54 -36.89 -17.19
CA LYS A 257 2.44 -36.85 -15.71
C LYS A 257 3.71 -37.32 -14.98
N GLU A 258 4.51 -38.18 -15.60
CA GLU A 258 5.69 -38.81 -14.99
C GLU A 258 6.90 -37.87 -14.80
N ALA A 259 6.91 -36.68 -15.41
CA ALA A 259 8.03 -35.72 -15.26
C ALA A 259 7.80 -34.63 -14.21
N CYS A 260 6.65 -34.62 -13.51
CA CYS A 260 6.36 -33.62 -12.50
C CYS A 260 7.03 -33.99 -11.16
N LYS A 261 8.27 -33.56 -10.96
CA LYS A 261 8.99 -33.70 -9.69
C LYS A 261 8.50 -32.66 -8.67
N ASN A 262 7.29 -32.87 -8.15
CA ASN A 262 6.85 -32.33 -6.87
C ASN A 262 6.14 -33.49 -6.15
N VAL A 263 6.93 -34.45 -5.66
CA VAL A 263 6.64 -35.17 -4.42
C VAL A 263 7.65 -34.67 -3.41
#